data_AF-A0A1L3MHP7-F1
#
_entry.id   AF-A0A1L3MHP7-F1
#
_cell.length_a   1.000
_cell.length_b   1.000
_cell.length_c   1.000
_cell.angle_alpha   90.00
_cell.angle_beta   90.00
_cell.angle_gamma   90.00
#
_symmetry.space_group_name_H-M   'P 1'
#
loop_
_entity.id
_entity.type
_entity.pdbx_description
1 polymer ?
#
loop_
_entity_poly.entity_id
_entity_poly.type
_entity_poly.pdbx_seq_one_letter_code
_entity_poly.pdbx_strand_id
1 'polypeptide(L)'
;MQAYATHRVAEAHRWLAADRGRLLRHVEVVGESGELVAWTGVPTPIETGLGLPALEEITDEDARFQVTLDTTEDTVLAVARGWSVDPMTLGGEVPGHALLFDDVDEGPPPPEPMPTRQRRWWWPWSPPTDR
;
A
#
# COMPACT_ATOMS: atom_id res chain seq x y z
N MET A 1 18.00 -3.76 -5.93
CA MET A 1 16.71 -4.37 -5.52
C MET A 1 15.66 -3.29 -5.57
N GLN A 2 14.49 -3.60 -6.12
CA GLN A 2 13.33 -2.71 -6.19
C GLN A 2 12.11 -3.52 -5.71
N ALA A 3 11.18 -2.88 -5.03
CA ALA A 3 9.91 -3.50 -4.63
C ALA A 3 8.78 -2.47 -4.70
N TYR A 4 7.59 -2.96 -5.04
CA TYR A 4 6.37 -2.17 -5.25
C TYR A 4 5.21 -2.92 -4.59
N ALA A 5 4.31 -2.23 -3.90
CA ALA A 5 3.16 -2.84 -3.25
C ALA A 5 1.98 -1.88 -3.13
N THR A 6 0.78 -2.43 -3.26
CA THR A 6 -0.50 -1.79 -2.92
C THR A 6 -1.31 -2.74 -2.04
N HIS A 7 -1.95 -2.23 -1.00
CA HIS A 7 -2.86 -2.99 -0.14
C HIS A 7 -4.24 -2.32 -0.10
N ARG A 8 -5.20 -2.91 -0.82
CA ARG A 8 -6.53 -2.33 -1.09
C ARG A 8 -7.34 -1.96 0.16
N VAL A 9 -7.28 -2.77 1.22
CA VAL A 9 -8.14 -2.52 2.41
C VAL A 9 -7.75 -1.23 3.15
N ALA A 10 -6.44 -0.97 3.25
CA ALA A 10 -5.91 0.21 3.95
C ALA A 10 -5.56 1.34 2.98
N GLU A 11 -5.76 1.11 1.68
CA GLU A 11 -5.23 1.92 0.57
C GLU A 11 -3.75 2.29 0.82
N ALA A 12 -2.95 1.31 1.24
CA ALA A 12 -1.53 1.53 1.51
C ALA A 12 -0.71 1.33 0.23
N HIS A 13 0.14 2.30 -0.10
CA HIS A 13 0.93 2.32 -1.33
C HIS A 13 2.39 2.50 -1.01
N ARG A 14 3.25 1.64 -1.59
CA ARG A 14 4.68 1.59 -1.27
C ARG A 14 5.52 1.31 -2.50
N TRP A 15 6.66 1.99 -2.59
CA TRP A 15 7.78 1.56 -3.42
C TRP A 15 9.11 1.83 -2.72
N LEU A 16 10.12 1.03 -3.04
CA LEU A 16 11.46 1.19 -2.52
C LEU A 16 12.53 0.73 -3.51
N ALA A 17 13.72 1.32 -3.37
CA ALA A 17 14.93 0.91 -4.08
C ALA A 17 16.09 0.80 -3.09
N ALA A 18 16.88 -0.27 -3.23
CA ALA A 18 18.09 -0.51 -2.45
C ALA A 18 19.22 -1.05 -3.32
N ASP A 19 20.46 -0.66 -3.03
CA ASP A 19 21.66 -1.19 -3.68
C ASP A 19 22.65 -1.70 -2.64
N ARG A 20 23.16 -2.92 -2.83
CA ARG A 20 24.12 -3.60 -1.92
C ARG A 20 23.77 -3.46 -0.42
N GLY A 21 22.50 -3.68 -0.07
CA GLY A 21 22.01 -3.59 1.31
C GLY A 21 21.80 -2.17 1.84
N ARG A 22 21.98 -1.12 1.01
CA ARG A 22 21.69 0.27 1.38
C ARG A 22 20.37 0.71 0.77
N LEU A 23 19.46 1.21 1.60
CA LEU A 23 18.22 1.83 1.14
C LEU A 23 18.54 3.16 0.45
N LEU A 24 18.07 3.33 -0.78
CA LEU A 24 18.28 4.53 -1.59
C LEU A 24 17.04 5.41 -1.65
N ARG A 25 15.86 4.79 -1.73
CA ARG A 25 14.56 5.45 -1.80
C ARG A 25 13.51 4.57 -1.15
N HIS A 26 12.63 5.15 -0.36
CA HIS A 26 11.43 4.48 0.18
C HIS A 26 10.33 5.50 0.36
N VAL A 27 9.18 5.20 -0.25
CA VAL A 27 7.92 5.90 -0.05
C VAL A 27 6.90 4.90 0.44
N GLU A 28 6.15 5.31 1.46
CA GLU A 28 5.01 4.57 1.94
C GLU A 28 3.96 5.54 2.49
N VAL A 29 2.75 5.40 1.96
CA VAL A 29 1.56 6.11 2.43
C VAL A 29 0.51 5.11 2.84
N VAL A 30 -0.34 5.48 3.81
CA VAL A 30 -1.54 4.73 4.19
C VAL A 30 -2.75 5.62 3.94
N GLY A 31 -3.52 5.30 2.91
CA GLY A 31 -4.67 6.10 2.50
C GLY A 31 -5.77 6.16 3.56
N GLU A 32 -6.00 5.07 4.30
CA GLU A 32 -7.02 5.03 5.37
C GLU A 32 -6.77 6.07 6.48
N SER A 33 -5.51 6.26 6.88
CA SER A 33 -5.13 7.21 7.94
C SER A 33 -4.67 8.56 7.43
N GLY A 34 -4.39 8.70 6.13
CA GLY A 34 -3.75 9.88 5.57
C GLY A 34 -2.25 9.99 5.91
N GLU A 35 -1.63 8.92 6.42
CA GLU A 35 -0.28 8.97 6.97
C GLU A 35 0.80 8.71 5.93
N LEU A 36 1.79 9.60 5.88
CA LEU A 36 3.06 9.39 5.17
C LEU A 36 4.04 8.64 6.10
N VAL A 37 4.01 7.31 6.04
CA VAL A 37 4.82 6.41 6.88
C VAL A 37 6.31 6.49 6.54
N ALA A 38 6.63 6.62 5.26
CA ALA A 38 8.01 6.75 4.82
C ALA A 38 8.16 7.75 3.68
N TRP A 39 9.16 8.62 3.81
CA TRP A 39 9.63 9.49 2.75
C TRP A 39 11.13 9.72 2.89
N THR A 40 11.91 8.83 2.28
CA THR A 40 13.37 8.84 2.43
C THR A 40 14.04 8.72 1.08
N GLY A 41 15.23 9.30 0.93
CA GLY A 41 15.94 9.36 -0.34
C GLY A 41 15.44 10.50 -1.23
N VAL A 42 16.22 10.79 -2.28
CA VAL A 42 15.93 11.87 -3.22
C VAL A 42 14.90 11.37 -4.25
N PRO A 43 13.77 12.07 -4.44
CA PRO A 43 12.82 11.78 -5.51
C PRO A 43 13.51 11.75 -6.87
N THR A 44 13.20 10.72 -7.65
CA THR A 44 13.71 10.52 -9.01
C THR A 44 12.96 11.39 -10.02
N PRO A 45 13.53 11.62 -11.23
CA PRO A 45 12.82 12.36 -12.29
C PRO A 45 11.47 11.76 -12.70
N ILE A 46 11.31 10.44 -12.55
CA ILE A 46 10.02 9.76 -12.77
C ILE A 46 9.01 10.20 -11.71
N GLU A 47 9.41 10.18 -10.43
CA GLU A 47 8.53 10.60 -9.32
C GLU A 47 8.17 12.08 -9.42
N THR A 48 9.13 12.96 -9.66
CA THR A 48 8.85 14.40 -9.80
C THR A 48 8.01 14.70 -11.04
N GLY A 49 8.18 13.94 -12.12
CA GLY A 49 7.31 13.99 -13.29
C GLY A 49 5.85 13.56 -13.02
N LEU A 50 5.63 12.79 -11.94
CA LEU A 50 4.30 12.41 -11.45
C LEU A 50 3.74 13.43 -10.44
N GLY A 51 4.46 14.52 -10.16
CA GLY A 51 4.04 15.56 -9.22
C GLY A 51 4.43 15.30 -7.76
N LEU A 52 5.21 14.25 -7.48
CA LEU A 52 5.74 14.00 -6.13
C LEU A 52 6.75 15.10 -5.78
N PRO A 53 6.63 15.73 -4.60
CA PRO A 53 7.44 16.89 -4.22
C PRO A 53 8.91 16.52 -4.01
N ALA A 54 9.79 17.51 -3.95
CA ALA A 54 11.16 17.29 -3.49
C ALA A 54 11.19 16.90 -2.00
N LEU A 55 12.29 16.30 -1.53
CA LEU A 55 12.43 15.90 -0.12
C LEU A 55 12.27 17.10 0.83
N GLU A 56 12.92 18.20 0.49
CA GLU A 56 12.90 19.48 1.19
C GLU A 56 11.54 20.22 1.14
N GLU A 57 10.62 19.83 0.25
CA GLU A 57 9.28 20.44 0.15
C GLU A 57 8.27 19.82 1.13
N ILE A 58 8.60 18.67 1.74
CA ILE A 58 7.76 18.05 2.77
C ILE A 58 8.11 18.63 4.15
N THR A 59 7.72 19.89 4.35
CA THR A 59 8.11 20.70 5.52
C THR A 59 7.20 20.56 6.73
N ASP A 60 5.92 20.31 6.50
CA ASP A 60 4.87 20.30 7.53
C ASP A 60 3.86 19.17 7.31
N GLU A 61 2.85 19.11 8.17
CA GLU A 61 1.82 18.06 8.16
C GLU A 61 0.88 18.19 6.95
N ASP A 62 0.54 19.41 6.53
CA ASP A 62 -0.33 19.66 5.39
C ASP A 62 0.33 19.19 4.09
N ALA A 63 1.62 19.50 3.90
CA ALA A 63 2.40 19.02 2.76
C ALA A 63 2.51 17.49 2.74
N ARG A 64 2.68 16.85 3.91
CA ARG A 64 2.69 15.38 4.03
C ARG A 64 1.34 14.77 3.68
N PHE A 65 0.27 15.36 4.19
CA PHE A 65 -1.08 14.88 3.95
C PHE A 65 -1.46 14.99 2.47
N GLN A 66 -1.05 16.07 1.81
CA GLN A 66 -1.27 16.24 0.38
C GLN A 66 -0.59 15.13 -0.45
N VAL A 67 0.66 14.76 -0.10
CA VAL A 67 1.33 13.62 -0.74
C VAL A 67 0.56 12.32 -0.56
N THR A 68 -0.04 12.10 0.61
CA THR A 68 -0.89 10.93 0.84
C THR A 68 -2.13 10.93 -0.06
N LEU A 69 -2.78 12.09 -0.25
CA LEU A 69 -3.96 12.22 -1.12
C LEU A 69 -3.64 11.95 -2.60
N ASP A 70 -2.47 12.41 -3.06
CA ASP A 70 -2.08 12.32 -4.47
C ASP A 70 -1.43 10.97 -4.83
N THR A 71 -1.06 10.18 -3.82
CA THR A 71 -0.43 8.87 -4.03
C THR A 71 -1.49 7.77 -4.07
N THR A 72 -1.62 7.13 -5.23
CA THR A 72 -2.57 6.05 -5.48
C THR A 72 -1.87 4.80 -6.01
N GLU A 73 -2.61 3.72 -6.26
CA GLU A 73 -2.10 2.55 -6.96
C GLU A 73 -1.53 2.91 -8.36
N ASP A 74 -2.18 3.82 -9.09
CA ASP A 74 -1.71 4.25 -10.40
C ASP A 74 -0.33 4.91 -10.30
N THR A 75 -0.08 5.66 -9.21
CA THR A 75 1.23 6.23 -8.90
C THR A 75 2.28 5.12 -8.72
N VAL A 76 1.96 4.05 -7.99
CA VAL A 76 2.86 2.90 -7.79
C VAL A 76 3.17 2.21 -9.13
N LEU A 77 2.15 1.98 -9.97
CA LEU A 77 2.32 1.36 -11.28
C LEU A 77 3.16 2.23 -12.23
N ALA A 78 2.95 3.55 -12.21
CA ALA A 78 3.75 4.48 -12.99
C ALA A 78 5.22 4.51 -12.56
N VAL A 79 5.49 4.47 -11.24
CA VAL A 79 6.87 4.37 -10.73
C VAL A 79 7.50 3.04 -11.14
N ALA A 80 6.78 1.91 -11.01
CA ALA A 80 7.27 0.60 -11.42
C ALA A 80 7.63 0.57 -12.92
N ARG A 81 6.77 1.13 -13.77
CA ARG A 81 7.02 1.29 -15.21
C ARG A 81 8.25 2.15 -15.51
N GLY A 82 8.46 3.24 -14.76
CA GLY A 82 9.59 4.15 -14.99
C GLY A 82 10.94 3.62 -14.47
N TRP A 83 10.92 2.83 -13.40
CA TRP A 83 12.13 2.29 -12.77
C TRP A 83 12.52 0.89 -13.25
N SER A 84 11.59 0.19 -13.89
CA SER A 84 11.68 -1.24 -14.20
C SER A 84 10.92 -1.58 -15.49
N VAL A 85 10.41 -2.81 -15.59
CA VAL A 85 9.45 -3.22 -16.62
C VAL A 85 8.06 -2.66 -16.31
N ASP A 86 7.30 -2.31 -17.36
CA ASP A 86 5.88 -1.93 -17.24
C ASP A 86 5.04 -3.15 -16.81
N PRO A 87 4.50 -3.17 -15.57
CA PRO A 87 3.73 -4.31 -15.08
C PRO A 87 2.47 -4.59 -15.92
N MET A 88 1.91 -3.56 -16.56
CA MET A 88 0.69 -3.68 -17.37
C MET A 88 0.94 -4.29 -18.75
N THR A 89 2.21 -4.48 -19.12
CA THR A 89 2.61 -5.18 -20.34
C THR A 89 2.95 -6.65 -20.11
N LEU A 90 2.95 -7.09 -18.84
CA LEU A 90 3.17 -8.48 -18.50
C LEU A 90 1.95 -9.31 -18.92
N GLY A 91 2.18 -10.31 -19.77
CA GLY A 91 1.17 -11.24 -20.24
C GLY A 91 1.80 -12.51 -20.83
N GLY A 92 0.96 -13.46 -21.22
CA GLY A 92 1.39 -14.76 -21.76
C GLY A 92 1.45 -15.88 -20.71
N GLU A 93 1.76 -17.10 -21.17
CA GLU A 93 1.96 -18.24 -20.27
C GLU A 93 3.19 -18.02 -19.40
N VAL A 94 2.97 -18.00 -18.09
CA VAL A 94 4.07 -17.97 -17.11
C VAL A 94 4.71 -19.36 -17.10
N PRO A 95 6.03 -19.50 -17.30
CA PRO A 95 6.68 -20.79 -17.18
C PRO A 95 6.50 -21.36 -15.75
N GLY A 96 5.86 -22.53 -15.63
CA GLY A 96 5.69 -23.24 -14.35
C GLY A 96 4.27 -23.15 -13.74
N HIS A 97 4.11 -23.61 -12.49
CA HIS A 97 2.83 -23.65 -11.77
C HIS A 97 2.49 -22.33 -11.08
N ALA A 98 2.59 -21.20 -11.79
CA ALA A 98 2.05 -19.95 -11.25
C ALA A 98 0.52 -20.10 -11.15
N LEU A 99 0.04 -20.43 -9.96
CA LEU A 99 -1.39 -20.43 -9.65
C LEU A 99 -1.82 -18.97 -9.61
N LEU A 100 -2.47 -18.52 -10.69
CA LEU A 100 -3.28 -17.31 -10.62
C LEU A 100 -4.39 -17.63 -9.62
N PHE A 101 -4.46 -16.88 -8.51
CA PHE A 101 -5.43 -17.07 -7.42
C PHE A 101 -6.90 -16.79 -7.82
N ASP A 102 -7.23 -16.91 -9.11
CA ASP A 102 -8.61 -16.84 -9.60
C ASP A 102 -9.35 -18.17 -9.34
N ASP A 103 -8.62 -19.27 -9.12
CA ASP A 103 -9.17 -20.56 -8.69
C ASP A 103 -9.30 -20.64 -7.16
N VAL A 104 -9.90 -19.64 -6.51
CA VAL A 104 -10.51 -19.90 -5.20
C VAL A 104 -11.67 -20.86 -5.47
N ASP A 105 -11.38 -22.15 -5.35
CA ASP A 105 -12.40 -23.18 -5.13
C ASP A 105 -13.07 -22.79 -3.81
N GLU A 106 -14.10 -21.94 -3.93
CA GLU A 106 -15.02 -21.58 -2.87
C GLU A 106 -15.71 -22.90 -2.53
N GLY A 107 -15.06 -23.68 -1.66
CA GLY A 107 -15.53 -24.98 -1.24
C GLY A 107 -17.01 -24.91 -0.85
N PRO A 108 -17.72 -26.06 -0.85
CA PRO A 108 -19.18 -26.10 -0.82
C PRO A 108 -19.76 -25.12 0.20
N PRO A 109 -20.86 -24.43 -0.13
CA PRO A 109 -21.38 -23.32 0.66
C PRO A 109 -21.46 -23.73 2.13
N PRO A 110 -21.05 -22.86 3.06
CA PRO A 110 -21.02 -23.20 4.47
C PRO A 110 -22.40 -23.68 4.93
N PRO A 111 -22.48 -24.72 5.78
CA PRO A 111 -23.75 -25.15 6.36
C PRO A 111 -24.40 -23.99 7.12
N GLU A 112 -25.74 -24.03 7.22
CA GLU A 112 -26.58 -22.97 7.79
C GLU A 112 -25.97 -22.30 9.04
N PRO A 113 -26.09 -20.97 9.18
CA PRO A 113 -25.40 -20.23 10.23
C PRO A 113 -25.79 -20.75 11.62
N MET A 114 -24.81 -21.29 12.33
CA MET A 114 -24.94 -21.59 13.76
C MET A 114 -25.29 -20.30 14.52
N PRO A 115 -26.15 -20.35 15.54
CA PRO A 115 -26.47 -19.18 16.35
C PRO A 115 -25.19 -18.60 16.97
N THR A 116 -24.86 -17.39 16.58
CA THR A 116 -23.69 -16.66 17.06
C THR A 116 -23.85 -16.36 18.55
N ARG A 117 -23.03 -17.01 19.36
CA ARG A 117 -22.91 -16.68 20.79
C ARG A 117 -22.32 -15.27 20.89
N GLN A 118 -23.09 -14.33 21.41
CA GLN A 118 -22.73 -12.92 21.54
C GLN A 118 -21.31 -12.77 22.13
N ARG A 119 -20.49 -12.00 21.40
CA ARG A 119 -19.08 -11.69 21.71
C ARG A 119 -18.99 -11.05 23.09
N ARG A 120 -18.23 -11.64 24.01
CA ARG A 120 -17.76 -10.96 25.23
C ARG A 120 -16.41 -10.31 24.92
N TRP A 121 -16.39 -8.99 24.96
CA TRP A 121 -15.23 -8.14 24.71
C TRP A 121 -14.32 -8.17 25.95
N TRP A 122 -13.01 -8.24 25.73
CA TRP A 122 -11.96 -8.30 26.76
C TRP A 122 -10.99 -7.12 26.53
N TRP A 123 -10.80 -6.28 27.56
CA TRP A 123 -10.00 -5.04 27.71
C TRP A 123 -10.83 -3.75 27.95
N PRO A 124 -10.32 -2.78 28.74
CA PRO A 124 -11.05 -2.26 29.89
C PRO A 124 -11.16 -0.74 29.82
N TRP A 125 -12.12 -0.23 29.07
CA TRP A 125 -12.54 1.16 29.21
C TRP A 125 -14.06 1.17 29.13
N SER A 126 -14.71 1.58 30.22
CA SER A 126 -16.13 1.90 30.26
C SER A 126 -16.26 3.42 30.39
N PRO A 127 -17.12 4.09 29.60
CA PRO A 127 -17.39 5.50 29.81
C PRO A 127 -18.19 5.71 31.11
N PRO A 128 -17.94 6.80 31.86
CA PRO A 128 -18.69 7.10 33.08
C PRO A 128 -20.16 7.39 32.73
N THR A 129 -21.08 6.71 33.41
CA THR A 129 -22.50 7.05 33.36
C THR A 129 -22.77 8.13 34.40
N ASP A 130 -23.13 9.31 33.91
CA ASP A 130 -23.59 10.46 34.68
C ASP A 130 -24.84 10.10 35.50
N ARG A 131 -24.95 10.63 36.73
CA ARG A 131 -26.12 10.49 37.60
C ARG A 131 -26.34 11.75 38.42
#